data_AF-A0A8J3QM73-F1
#
_entry.id   AF-A0A8J3QM73-F1
#
_cell.length_a   1.000
_cell.length_b   1.000
_cell.length_c   1.000
_cell.angle_alpha   90.00
_cell.angle_beta   90.00
_cell.angle_gamma   90.00
#
_symmetry.space_group_name_H-M   'P 1'
#
loop_
_entity.id
_entity.type
_entity.pdbx_description
1 polymer ?
#
loop_
_entity_poly.entity_id
_entity_poly.type
_entity_poly.pdbx_seq_one_letter_code
_entity_poly.pdbx_strand_id
1 'polypeptide(L)' 'MPLMFRKIYKVGPIHFNFGRHGLSSWSIKIGKWSWNSRTRAQRVDLPGPLSWRSRGSGAAK' A
#
# COMPACT_ATOMS: atom_id res chain seq x y z
N MET A 1 7.31 -3.92 -27.11
CA MET A 1 6.61 -3.59 -25.85
C MET A 1 7.28 -4.35 -24.71
N PRO A 2 7.92 -3.70 -23.73
CA PRO A 2 8.51 -4.44 -22.61
C PRO A 2 7.38 -5.00 -21.74
N LEU A 3 7.24 -6.32 -21.68
CA LEU A 3 6.32 -7.00 -20.78
C LEU A 3 6.65 -6.58 -19.33
N MET A 4 5.73 -5.85 -18.70
CA MET A 4 5.82 -5.51 -17.28
C MET A 4 5.39 -6.74 -16.49
N PHE A 5 6.35 -7.56 -16.09
CA PHE A 5 6.09 -8.65 -15.15
C PHE A 5 5.76 -8.04 -13.79
N ARG A 6 4.47 -8.07 -13.43
CA ARG A 6 3.97 -7.68 -12.10
C ARG A 6 3.20 -8.86 -11.53
N LYS A 7 3.71 -9.44 -10.45
CA LYS A 7 3.04 -10.50 -9.70
C LYS A 7 2.56 -9.96 -8.37
N ILE A 8 1.27 -10.12 -8.07
CA ILE A 8 0.69 -9.71 -6.78
C ILE A 8 0.43 -10.96 -5.97
N TYR A 9 1.12 -11.12 -4.85
CA TYR A 9 0.83 -12.15 -3.85
C TYR A 9 -0.05 -11.56 -2.77
N LYS A 10 -1.22 -12.17 -2.54
CA LYS A 10 -2.14 -11.79 -1.47
C LYS A 10 -2.06 -12.85 -0.38
N VAL A 11 -1.62 -12.46 0.81
CA VAL A 11 -1.57 -13.31 1.99
C VAL A 11 -2.37 -12.63 3.09
N GLY A 12 -3.64 -13.01 3.17
CA GLY A 12 -4.62 -12.40 4.09
C GLY A 12 -4.71 -10.88 3.91
N PRO A 13 -4.55 -10.08 4.98
CA PRO A 13 -4.60 -8.62 4.91
C PRO A 13 -3.39 -8.01 4.18
N ILE A 14 -2.37 -8.80 3.84
CA ILE A 14 -1.11 -8.32 3.27
C ILE A 14 -1.08 -8.58 1.77
N HIS A 15 -0.74 -7.55 1.00
CA HIS A 15 -0.54 -7.60 -0.44
C HIS A 15 0.91 -7.29 -0.76
N PHE A 16 1.61 -8.21 -1.43
CA PHE A 16 2.97 -8.05 -1.89
C PHE A 16 2.98 -7.85 -3.40
N ASN A 17 3.57 -6.76 -3.88
CA ASN A 17 3.78 -6.49 -5.29
C ASN A 17 5.23 -6.83 -5.65
N PHE A 18 5.40 -7.86 -6.46
CA PHE A 18 6.69 -8.26 -7.03
C PHE A 18 6.78 -7.76 -8.48
N GLY A 19 7.86 -7.05 -8.78
CA GLY A 19 8.19 -6.55 -10.11
C GLY A 19 9.49 -7.17 -10.63
N ARG A 20 10.05 -6.57 -11.68
CA ARG A 20 11.25 -7.08 -12.37
C ARG A 20 12.50 -7.19 -11.49
N HIS A 21 12.59 -6.37 -10.43
CA HIS A 21 13.71 -6.37 -9.47
C HIS A 21 13.39 -7.05 -8.12
N GLY A 22 12.28 -7.80 -8.02
CA GLY A 22 11.83 -8.44 -6.78
C GLY A 22 10.71 -7.67 -6.06
N LEU A 23 10.67 -7.74 -4.72
CA LEU A 23 9.61 -7.11 -3.91
C LEU A 23 9.65 -5.58 -4.07
N SER A 24 8.71 -5.04 -4.84
CA SER A 24 8.68 -3.62 -5.19
C SER A 24 7.87 -2.78 -4.21
N SER A 25 6.81 -3.34 -3.64
CA SER A 25 6.02 -2.69 -2.59
C SER A 25 5.15 -3.71 -1.89
N TRP A 26 4.70 -3.38 -0.68
CA TRP A 26 3.71 -4.17 0.03
C TRP A 26 2.70 -3.25 0.71
N SER A 27 1.53 -3.80 0.99
CA SER A 27 0.42 -3.08 1.61
C SER A 27 -0.25 -3.99 2.61
N ILE A 28 -0.66 -3.44 3.74
CA ILE A 28 -1.50 -4.14 4.71
C ILE A 28 -2.86 -3.46 4.72
N LYS A 29 -3.94 -4.24 4.74
CA LYS A 29 -5.31 -3.77 4.92
C LYS A 29 -6.00 -4.62 5.96
N ILE A 30 -6.26 -4.04 7.12
CA ILE A 30 -6.96 -4.68 8.24
C ILE A 30 -8.20 -3.83 8.53
N GLY A 31 -9.38 -4.33 8.12
CA GLY A 31 -10.65 -3.63 8.29
C GLY A 31 -10.64 -2.23 7.67
N LYS A 32 -10.88 -1.22 8.50
CA LYS A 32 -10.88 0.21 8.16
C LYS A 32 -9.48 0.82 8.11
N TRP A 33 -8.44 0.10 8.54
CA TRP A 33 -7.06 0.55 8.50
C TRP A 33 -6.31 -0.06 7.32
N SER A 34 -5.48 0.75 6.66
CA SER A 34 -4.55 0.29 5.63
C SER A 34 -3.24 1.04 5.70
N TRP A 35 -2.16 0.37 5.31
CA TRP A 35 -0.82 0.90 5.28
C TRP A 35 -0.10 0.46 4.01
N ASN A 36 0.65 1.36 3.39
CA ASN A 36 1.38 1.08 2.15
C ASN A 36 2.86 1.42 2.32
N SER A 37 3.73 0.45 2.07
CA SER A 37 5.17 0.62 2.25
C SER A 37 5.80 1.60 1.24
N ARG A 38 5.19 1.77 0.07
CA ARG A 38 5.67 2.68 -0.99
C ARG A 38 5.49 4.14 -0.60
N THR A 39 4.32 4.49 -0.08
CA THR A 39 4.02 5.86 0.37
C THR A 39 4.37 6.06 1.84
N ARG A 40 4.66 4.98 2.58
CA ARG A 40 4.82 4.95 4.04
C ARG A 40 3.67 5.67 4.74
N ALA A 41 2.48 5.60 4.16
CA ALA A 41 1.28 6.28 4.63
C ALA A 41 0.28 5.26 5.16
N GLN A 42 -0.29 5.58 6.32
CA GLN A 42 -1.45 4.88 6.87
C GLN A 42 -2.73 5.64 6.54
N ARG A 43 -3.81 4.90 6.34
CA ARG A 43 -5.17 5.40 6.16
C ARG A 43 -6.09 4.66 7.13
N VAL A 44 -6.92 5.41 7.85
CA VAL A 44 -8.01 4.90 8.68
C VAL A 44 -9.30 5.47 8.15
N ASP A 45 -10.24 4.61 7.76
CA ASP A 45 -11.59 5.00 7.40
C ASP A 45 -12.38 5.23 8.70
N LEU A 46 -12.81 6.47 8.94
CA LEU A 46 -13.60 6.85 10.10
C LEU A 46 -15.09 6.57 9.80
N PRO A 47 -15.97 6.45 10.81
CA PRO A 47 -17.41 6.39 10.55
C PRO A 47 -17.87 7.64 9.79
N GLY A 48 -18.71 7.44 8.76
CA GLY A 48 -19.17 8.50 7.86
C GLY A 48 -18.24 8.72 6.65
N PRO A 49 -18.28 9.90 6.00
CA PRO A 49 -17.47 10.19 4.81
C PRO A 49 -16.02 10.59 5.13
N LEU A 50 -15.62 10.48 6.40
CA LEU A 50 -14.32 10.93 6.87
C LEU A 50 -13.29 9.80 6.73
N SER A 51 -12.09 10.16 6.26
CA SER A 51 -10.94 9.25 6.26
C SER A 51 -9.71 10.00 6.73
N TRP A 52 -9.03 9.46 7.73
CA TRP A 52 -7.77 10.00 8.21
C TRP A 52 -6.62 9.37 7.43
N ARG A 53 -5.72 10.20 6.91
CA ARG A 53 -4.52 9.76 6.20
C ARG A 53 -3.30 10.42 6.81
N SER A 54 -2.35 9.61 7.27
CA SER A 54 -1.07 10.11 7.75
C SER A 54 -0.19 10.52 6.56
N ARG A 55 0.53 11.64 6.71
CA ARG A 55 1.54 12.10 5.75
C ARG A 55 2.76 11.19 5.88
N GLY A 56 2.90 10.26 4.93
CA GLY A 56 4.11 9.45 4.82
C GLY A 56 5.31 10.29 4.39
N SER A 57 6.53 9.78 4.61
CA SER A 57 7.81 10.50 4.47
C SER A 57 8.14 11.06 3.07
N GLY A 58 7.22 11.04 2.11
CA GLY A 58 7.34 11.69 0.81
C GLY A 58 6.57 13.01 0.69
N ALA A 59 5.88 13.44 1.76
CA ALA A 59 5.15 14.71 1.82
C ALA A 59 5.93 15.82 2.57
N ALA A 60 7.26 15.67 2.65
CA ALA A 60 8.19 16.71 3.06
C ALA A 60 9.13 16.98 1.89
N LYS A 61 8.67 17.82 0.97
CA LYS A 61 9.55 18.65 0.15
C LYS A 61 8.84 19.97 -0.10
#